data_AF-C0H3P6-F1
#
_entry.id   AF-C0H3P6-F1
#
_cell.length_a   1.000
_cell.length_b   1.000
_cell.length_c   1.000
_cell.angle_alpha   90.00
_cell.angle_beta   90.00
_cell.angle_gamma   90.00
#
_symmetry.space_group_name_H-M   'P 1'
#
loop_
_entity.id
_entity.type
_entity.pdbx_description
1 polymer ?
#
loop_
_entity_poly.entity_id
_entity_poly.type
_entity_poly.pdbx_seq_one_letter_code
_entity_poly.pdbx_strand_id
1 'polypeptide(L)' 'MAILVTGGAGYIGSHTVLALLERGDDVVALDNLCNASREAINRVEKLAGKKATFIEGDVLDRPCLREL' A
#
# COMPACT_ATOMS: atom_id res chain seq x y z
N MET A 1 -0.77 0.06 15.40
CA MET A 1 -1.31 -1.17 14.79
C MET A 1 -1.51 -0.83 13.33
N ALA A 2 -0.84 -1.54 12.42
CA ALA A 2 -0.85 -1.17 11.01
C ALA A 2 -1.90 -1.96 10.22
N ILE A 3 -2.43 -1.33 9.17
CA ILE A 3 -3.37 -1.95 8.23
C ILE A 3 -2.59 -2.36 6.98
N LEU A 4 -2.56 -3.66 6.68
CA LEU A 4 -2.01 -4.20 5.44
C LEU A 4 -3.05 -4.10 4.32
N VAL A 5 -2.71 -3.39 3.24
CA VAL A 5 -3.50 -3.28 2.02
C VAL A 5 -2.77 -4.03 0.90
N THR A 6 -3.27 -5.23 0.56
CA THR A 6 -2.78 -6.00 -0.59
C THR A 6 -3.35 -5.44 -1.89
N GLY A 7 -2.54 -5.36 -2.95
CA GLY A 7 -2.92 -4.64 -4.16
C GLY A 7 -3.00 -3.12 -3.93
N GLY A 8 -2.21 -2.60 -2.98
CA GLY A 8 -2.30 -1.22 -2.50
C GLY A 8 -1.96 -0.16 -3.54
N ALA A 9 -1.23 -0.50 -4.60
CA ALA A 9 -0.95 0.41 -5.71
C ALA A 9 -2.01 0.35 -6.81
N GLY A 10 -2.92 -0.63 -6.77
CA GLY A 10 -4.04 -0.76 -7.70
C GLY A 10 -5.08 0.36 -7.56
N TYR A 11 -6.09 0.37 -8.45
CA TYR A 11 -7.10 1.43 -8.48
C TYR A 11 -7.83 1.59 -7.14
N ILE A 12 -8.53 0.55 -6.68
CA ILE A 12 -9.27 0.62 -5.41
C ILE A 12 -8.31 0.66 -4.20
N GLY A 13 -7.20 -0.08 -4.29
CA GLY A 13 -6.19 -0.15 -3.23
C GLY A 13 -5.61 1.21 -2.90
N SER A 14 -5.20 1.99 -3.91
CA SER A 14 -4.59 3.31 -3.71
C SER A 14 -5.57 4.32 -3.11
N HIS A 15 -6.83 4.34 -3.54
CA HIS A 15 -7.86 5.16 -2.91
C HIS A 15 -8.13 4.76 -1.46
N THR A 16 -8.05 3.46 -1.14
CA THR A 16 -8.18 2.97 0.23
C THR A 16 -6.98 3.39 1.08
N VAL A 17 -5.75 3.28 0.56
CA VAL A 17 -4.52 3.74 1.20
C VAL A 17 -4.63 5.24 1.52
N LEU A 18 -5.06 6.07 0.57
CA LEU A 18 -5.27 7.49 0.78
C LEU A 18 -6.22 7.76 1.96
N ALA A 19 -7.42 7.15 1.94
CA ALA A 19 -8.42 7.36 2.98
C ALA A 19 -7.93 6.93 4.38
N LEU A 20 -7.18 5.84 4.47
CA LEU A 20 -6.59 5.35 5.73
C LEU A 20 -5.50 6.31 6.25
N LEU A 21 -4.62 6.80 5.36
CA LEU A 21 -3.59 7.79 5.74
C LEU A 21 -4.22 9.11 6.21
N GLU A 22 -5.25 9.60 5.52
CA GLU A 22 -6.00 10.79 5.91
C GLU A 22 -6.70 10.61 7.27
N ARG A 23 -7.25 9.42 7.55
CA ARG A 23 -7.81 9.07 8.86
C ARG A 23 -6.76 8.97 9.96
N GLY A 24 -5.49 8.80 9.59
CA GLY A 24 -4.35 8.76 10.51
C GLY A 24 -3.91 7.36 10.94
N ASP A 25 -4.28 6.34 10.18
CA ASP A 25 -3.77 4.99 10.41
C ASP A 25 -2.34 4.82 9.89
N ASP A 26 -1.62 3.87 10.49
CA ASP A 26 -0.38 3.33 9.92
C ASP A 26 -0.76 2.35 8.80
N VAL A 27 -0.24 2.57 7.59
CA VAL A 27 -0.60 1.76 6.40
C VAL A 27 0.64 1.06 5.82
N VAL A 28 0.49 -0.23 5.55
CA VAL A 28 1.45 -1.02 4.75
C VAL A 28 0.76 -1.39 3.44
N ALA A 29 1.30 -0.97 2.30
CA ALA A 29 0.83 -1.33 0.97
C ALA A 29 1.74 -2.42 0.38
N LEU A 30 1.17 -3.60 0.13
CA LEU A 30 1.84 -4.70 -0.57
C LEU A 30 1.29 -4.77 -2.00
N ASP A 31 2.15 -4.75 -3.01
CA ASP A 31 1.75 -4.87 -4.41
C ASP A 31 2.88 -5.45 -5.27
N ASN A 32 2.57 -6.34 -6.21
CA ASN A 32 3.56 -6.88 -7.15
C ASN A 32 3.66 -6.08 -8.46
N LEU A 33 2.89 -4.99 -8.57
CA LEU A 33 2.86 -4.05 -9.68
C LEU A 33 2.47 -4.65 -11.03
N CYS A 34 1.90 -5.86 -11.07
CA CYS A 34 1.60 -6.56 -12.32
C CYS A 34 0.55 -5.83 -13.19
N ASN A 35 -0.30 -5.00 -12.56
CA ASN A 35 -1.30 -4.17 -13.22
C ASN A 35 -1.44 -2.80 -12.54
N ALA A 36 -0.37 -2.34 -11.89
CA ALA A 36 -0.34 -1.12 -11.10
C ALA A 36 1.02 -0.43 -11.25
N SER A 37 1.18 0.74 -10.62
CA SER A 37 2.44 1.48 -10.64
C SER A 37 2.77 2.01 -9.27
N ARG A 38 4.06 1.95 -8.89
CA ARG A 38 4.58 2.58 -7.67
C ARG A 38 4.22 4.06 -7.55
N GLU A 39 4.05 4.73 -8.69
CA GLU A 39 3.65 6.14 -8.74
C GLU A 39 2.27 6.40 -8.12
N ALA A 40 1.35 5.42 -8.11
CA ALA A 40 0.08 5.55 -7.41
C ALA A 40 0.30 5.80 -5.90
N ILE A 41 1.25 5.08 -5.30
CA ILE A 41 1.63 5.26 -3.89
C ILE A 41 2.25 6.64 -3.65
N ASN A 42 3.20 7.05 -4.49
CA ASN A 42 3.83 8.38 -4.37
C ASN A 42 2.78 9.50 -4.40
N ARG A 43 1.76 9.37 -5.25
CA ARG A 43 0.67 10.36 -5.36
C ARG A 43 -0.21 10.38 -4.12
N VAL A 44 -0.62 9.22 -3.59
CA VAL A 44 -1.45 9.19 -2.38
C VAL A 44 -0.68 9.67 -1.15
N GLU A 45 0.63 9.40 -1.06
CA GLU A 45 1.46 9.96 0.01
C GLU A 45 1.53 11.49 -0.05
N LYS A 46 1.68 12.04 -1.27
CA LYS A 46 1.67 13.49 -1.49
C LYS A 46 0.33 14.12 -1.17
N LEU A 47 -0.79 13.46 -1.51
CA LEU A 47 -2.14 13.94 -1.22
C LEU A 47 -2.44 13.88 0.29
N ALA A 48 -2.09 12.79 0.95
CA ALA A 48 -2.31 12.60 2.38
C ALA A 48 -1.35 13.42 3.27
N GLY A 49 -0.21 13.86 2.73
CA GLY A 49 0.87 14.47 3.50
C GLY A 49 1.53 13.50 4.48
N LYS A 50 1.36 12.18 4.28
CA LYS A 50 1.86 11.10 5.14
C LYS A 50 2.36 9.96 4.27
N LYS A 51 3.31 9.17 4.79
CA LYS A 51 3.88 8.02 4.06
C LYS A 51 3.17 6.73 4.41
N ALA A 52 3.06 5.85 3.43
CA ALA A 52 2.75 4.44 3.64
C ALA A 52 4.05 3.64 3.58
N THR A 53 4.13 2.53 4.32
CA THR A 53 5.19 1.55 4.06
C THR A 53 4.82 0.82 2.78
N PHE A 54 5.64 0.88 1.74
CA PHE A 54 5.39 0.14 0.51
C PHE A 54 6.34 -1.04 0.39
N ILE A 55 5.79 -2.20 0.06
CA ILE A 55 6.50 -3.44 -0.14
C ILE A 55 6.13 -3.97 -1.52
N GLU A 56 7.15 -4.10 -2.36
CA GLU A 56 6.99 -4.76 -3.65
C GLU A 56 7.06 -6.27 -3.43
N GLY A 57 5.96 -6.98 -3.67
CA GLY A 57 5.89 -8.40 -3.36
C GLY A 57 4.57 -9.03 -3.76
N ASP A 58 4.56 -10.35 -3.86
CA ASP A 58 3.39 -11.13 -4.24
C ASP A 58 2.70 -11.70 -3.00
N VAL A 59 1.36 -11.63 -2.96
CA VAL A 59 0.55 -12.21 -1.88
C VAL A 59 0.64 -13.75 -1.84
N LEU A 60 1.12 -14.38 -2.90
CA LEU A 60 1.38 -15.81 -2.95
C LEU A 60 2.72 -16.19 -2.30
N ASP A 61 3.61 -15.24 -2.02
CA ASP A 61 4.88 -15.45 -1.33
C ASP A 61 4.66 -15.55 0.19
N ARG A 62 4.34 -16.78 0.64
CA ARG A 62 4.10 -17.07 2.07
C ARG A 62 5.29 -16.73 2.97
N PRO A 63 6.55 -17.04 2.61
CA PRO A 63 7.71 -16.57 3.35
C PRO A 63 7.73 -15.05 3.52
N CYS A 64 7.58 -14.28 2.43
CA CYS A 64 7.55 -12.82 2.47
C CYS A 64 6.45 -12.31 3.41
N LEU A 65 5.22 -12.84 3.28
CA LEU A 65 4.09 -12.43 4.11
C LEU A 65 4.28 -12.70 5.61
N ARG A 66 5.11 -13.67 6.00
CA ARG A 66 5.40 -13.97 7.41
C ARG A 66 6.38 -13.00 8.04
N GLU A 67 7.13 -12.27 7.22
CA GLU A 67 8.15 -11.30 7.67
C GLU A 67 7.62 -9.85 7.69
N LEU A 68 6.37 -9.63 7.25
CA LEU A 68 5.64 -8.35 7.31
C LEU A 68 5.19 -8.00 8.73
#